data_AF-A0A7Y2AYG8-F1
#
_entry.id   AF-A0A7Y2AYG8-F1
#
_cell.length_a   1.000
_cell.length_b   1.000
_cell.length_c   1.000
_cell.angle_alpha   90.00
_cell.angle_beta   90.00
_cell.angle_gamma   90.00
#
_symmetry.space_group_name_H-M   'P 1'
#
loop_
_entity.id
_entity.type
_entity.pdbx_description
1 polymer ?
#
loop_
_entity_poly.entity_id
_entity_poly.type
_entity_poly.pdbx_seq_one_letter_code
_entity_poly.pdbx_strand_id
1 'polypeptide(L)'
;MRKSRNRGWGLLALLVASGQAWPGAIESSYRAAREIIDASVVAMQAERWITEPVPLLIVASGTLFMGAENQGFAPGEPTPTMFHESWAFDPESGILGREYRHARHDGTKEWSKEIFQPDGARWFVDMASGNSFFQAPVLAGDARNATLRRFPSQLLKEALARPESLRAIGRYGPFEGIQALTGAEASLSLFFGRESKMLGWVEYLVDLPSFTDSTVSWRYSAYRPVPGAGHVPYEYTVHINEAVHLDMRVNSVSTDISTVRDFLSIPNAEKTPNNAAIVPPPWHRAELVEAGNGVWLIRHLRTGFHMMFVEFENYLLAVDAPSGYPLLQELPAGDVIGKYNENSLVDHALKMLSERVPGKPVRYAVLTHFHSDHAGGALAYKGNDTSLVVTKSEAPAVRSFLAGTHTLCPEQQNGPVKVREVGARHIINDGNQRVEILDVGPNPHSKNMLVAWLPKQKILYVSDLLTGYSDRPDDAHEHMNRFFLDWVKKKHLKPEVIYTAHGGGRVIPAPGESG
;
A
#
# COMPACT_ATOMS: atom_id res chain seq x y z
N MET A 1 95.29 27.54 4.80
CA MET A 1 94.44 26.49 5.40
C MET A 1 93.46 27.14 6.36
N ARG A 2 92.16 27.09 6.06
CA ARG A 2 91.07 27.79 6.77
C ARG A 2 90.22 26.75 7.52
N LYS A 3 90.09 26.87 8.84
CA LYS A 3 89.11 26.19 9.72
C LYS A 3 88.92 27.09 10.94
N SER A 4 87.76 27.25 11.58
CA SER A 4 86.35 27.03 11.25
C SER A 4 85.59 27.70 12.40
N ARG A 5 84.59 28.52 12.09
CA ARG A 5 83.74 29.23 13.06
C ARG A 5 82.76 28.28 13.76
N ASN A 6 82.64 28.42 15.07
CA ASN A 6 81.57 27.87 15.91
C ASN A 6 80.18 28.23 15.35
N ARG A 7 79.33 27.22 15.15
CA ARG A 7 77.89 27.39 14.90
C ARG A 7 77.13 27.00 16.18
N GLY A 8 76.33 27.94 16.67
CA GLY A 8 75.38 27.70 17.76
C GLY A 8 74.31 26.69 17.36
N TRP A 9 73.99 25.81 18.28
CA TRP A 9 72.87 24.88 18.18
C TRP A 9 71.59 25.62 18.59
N GLY A 10 70.77 25.99 17.61
CA GLY A 10 69.38 26.35 17.87
C GLY A 10 68.58 25.07 18.07
N LEU A 11 68.08 24.83 19.28
CA LEU A 11 67.03 23.85 19.54
C LEU A 11 65.77 24.29 18.79
N LEU A 12 65.41 23.59 17.71
CA LEU A 12 64.05 23.59 17.20
C LEU A 12 63.25 22.60 18.06
N ALA A 13 62.48 23.10 19.03
CA ALA A 13 61.47 22.31 19.69
C ALA A 13 60.35 22.02 18.68
N LEU A 14 60.28 20.78 18.18
CA LEU A 14 59.08 20.27 17.52
C LEU A 14 57.97 20.18 18.57
N LEU A 15 57.12 21.19 18.61
CA LEU A 15 55.78 21.09 19.17
C LEU A 15 55.01 20.06 18.32
N VAL A 16 55.00 18.80 18.77
CA VAL A 16 53.95 17.87 18.38
C VAL A 16 52.69 18.42 19.01
N ALA A 17 51.96 19.25 18.26
CA ALA A 17 50.59 19.52 18.57
C ALA A 17 49.87 18.17 18.57
N SER A 18 49.54 17.66 19.76
CA SER A 18 48.58 16.59 19.91
C SER A 18 47.25 17.18 19.42
N GLY A 19 47.02 17.10 18.10
CA GLY A 19 45.75 17.42 17.52
C GLY A 19 44.72 16.56 18.23
N GLN A 20 43.84 17.22 18.99
CA GLN A 20 42.71 16.56 19.62
C GLN A 20 41.91 15.95 18.47
N ALA A 21 42.06 14.64 18.26
CA ALA A 21 41.31 13.96 17.23
C ALA A 21 39.84 14.12 17.58
N TRP A 22 39.12 14.89 16.76
CA TRP A 22 37.68 15.01 16.90
C TRP A 22 37.14 13.60 16.64
N PRO A 23 36.46 12.95 17.60
CA PRO A 23 35.82 11.69 17.33
C PRO A 23 34.94 11.87 16.09
N GLY A 24 35.09 11.00 15.09
CA GLY A 24 34.25 11.09 13.90
C GLY A 24 32.79 11.03 14.34
N ALA A 25 32.00 12.06 14.02
CA ALA A 25 30.59 12.12 14.42
C ALA A 25 29.81 10.87 13.97
N ILE A 26 30.16 10.33 12.80
CA ILE A 26 29.63 9.08 12.25
C ILE A 26 30.03 7.88 13.11
N GLU A 27 31.30 7.77 13.49
CA GLU A 27 31.79 6.66 14.30
C GLU A 27 31.12 6.65 15.69
N SER A 28 30.97 7.82 16.30
CA SER A 28 30.33 7.96 17.61
C SER A 28 28.85 7.57 17.55
N SER A 29 28.12 8.02 16.52
CA SER A 29 26.72 7.65 16.28
C SER A 29 26.56 6.16 16.00
N TYR A 30 27.46 5.56 15.21
CA TYR A 30 27.47 4.13 14.94
C TYR A 30 27.71 3.30 16.22
N ARG A 31 28.72 3.65 17.03
CA ARG A 31 29.02 2.94 18.28
C ARG A 31 27.84 2.99 19.26
N ALA A 32 27.22 4.16 19.42
CA ALA A 32 26.02 4.30 20.24
C ALA A 32 24.86 3.45 19.69
N ALA A 33 24.62 3.43 18.37
CA ALA A 33 23.59 2.58 17.78
C ALA A 33 23.89 1.09 18.00
N ARG A 34 25.16 0.69 17.90
CA ARG A 34 25.62 -0.66 18.12
C ARG A 34 25.36 -1.13 19.55
N GLU A 35 25.67 -0.29 20.53
CA GLU A 35 25.37 -0.57 21.95
C GLU A 35 23.87 -0.78 22.19
N ILE A 36 23.01 0.05 21.58
CA ILE A 36 21.55 -0.04 21.71
C ILE A 36 21.02 -1.35 21.12
N ILE A 37 21.41 -1.66 19.87
CA ILE A 37 20.87 -2.84 19.17
C ILE A 37 21.40 -4.15 19.77
N ASP A 38 22.68 -4.22 20.18
CA ASP A 38 23.26 -5.40 20.81
C ASP A 38 22.60 -5.67 22.18
N ALA A 39 22.36 -4.63 22.98
CA ALA A 39 21.62 -4.77 24.23
C ALA A 39 20.19 -5.29 24.01
N SER A 40 19.57 -4.89 22.91
CA SER A 40 18.21 -5.32 22.56
C SER A 40 18.17 -6.77 22.10
N VAL A 41 19.17 -7.23 21.35
CA VAL A 41 19.31 -8.65 21.00
C VAL A 41 19.35 -9.52 22.25
N VAL A 42 20.13 -9.12 23.25
CA VAL A 42 20.26 -9.87 24.52
C VAL A 42 18.94 -9.84 25.30
N ALA A 43 18.32 -8.67 25.47
CA ALA A 43 17.07 -8.54 26.21
C ALA A 43 15.93 -9.35 25.58
N MET A 44 15.87 -9.35 24.24
CA MET A 44 14.90 -10.13 23.49
C MET A 44 15.22 -11.62 23.41
N GLN A 45 16.40 -12.06 23.88
CA GLN A 45 16.91 -13.42 23.71
C GLN A 45 16.92 -13.85 22.22
N ALA A 46 17.32 -12.92 21.35
CA ALA A 46 17.30 -13.06 19.91
C ALA A 46 18.64 -13.56 19.32
N GLU A 47 19.66 -13.83 20.15
CA GLU A 47 20.99 -14.28 19.72
C GLU A 47 20.87 -15.54 18.86
N ARG A 48 20.10 -16.52 19.35
CA ARG A 48 19.88 -17.78 18.64
C ARG A 48 19.15 -17.55 17.32
N TRP A 49 18.14 -16.67 17.27
CA TRP A 49 17.43 -16.36 16.02
C TRP A 49 18.33 -15.79 14.93
N ILE A 50 19.30 -14.98 15.34
CA ILE A 50 20.23 -14.35 14.42
C ILE A 50 21.11 -15.41 13.75
N THR A 51 21.56 -16.43 14.49
CA THR A 51 22.47 -17.47 14.00
C THR A 51 21.79 -18.74 13.49
N GLU A 52 20.71 -19.16 14.14
CA GLU A 52 19.95 -20.40 13.95
C GLU A 52 18.44 -20.11 14.11
N PRO A 53 17.76 -19.63 13.05
CA PRO A 53 16.34 -19.31 13.14
C PRO A 53 15.52 -20.57 13.49
N VAL A 54 14.48 -20.38 14.31
CA VAL A 54 13.58 -21.48 14.71
C VAL A 54 12.27 -21.43 13.92
N PRO A 55 11.62 -22.59 13.69
CA PRO A 55 10.30 -22.60 13.10
C PRO A 55 9.32 -21.83 13.99
N LEU A 56 8.40 -21.10 13.36
CA LEU A 56 7.45 -20.27 14.08
C LEU A 56 6.12 -20.25 13.34
N LEU A 57 5.04 -20.40 14.09
CA LEU A 57 3.68 -20.06 13.68
C LEU A 57 3.11 -19.13 14.74
N ILE A 58 2.63 -17.96 14.33
CA ILE A 58 1.88 -17.04 15.19
C ILE A 58 0.46 -16.94 14.65
N VAL A 59 -0.51 -17.06 15.55
CA VAL A 59 -1.92 -16.80 15.26
C VAL A 59 -2.35 -15.58 16.05
N ALA A 60 -2.92 -14.59 15.38
CA ALA A 60 -3.34 -13.32 15.96
C ALA A 60 -4.74 -12.94 15.48
N SER A 61 -5.42 -12.13 16.30
CA SER A 61 -6.71 -11.54 15.96
C SER A 61 -6.86 -10.18 16.59
N GLY A 62 -7.71 -9.34 16.00
CA GLY A 62 -7.89 -7.98 16.45
C GLY A 62 -8.80 -7.18 15.53
N THR A 63 -8.49 -5.90 15.39
CA THR A 63 -9.29 -4.95 14.61
C THR A 63 -8.44 -4.31 13.52
N LEU A 64 -8.95 -4.32 12.29
CA LEU A 64 -8.50 -3.48 11.18
C LEU A 64 -9.43 -2.27 11.08
N PHE A 65 -8.86 -1.07 11.03
CA PHE A 65 -9.59 0.18 10.88
C PHE A 65 -9.40 0.71 9.46
N MET A 66 -10.29 0.32 8.56
CA MET A 66 -10.18 0.65 7.12
C MET A 66 -10.22 2.17 6.86
N GLY A 67 -10.87 2.93 7.75
CA GLY A 67 -10.88 4.39 7.68
C GLY A 67 -9.49 5.04 7.78
N ALA A 68 -8.51 4.37 8.42
CA ALA A 68 -7.15 4.89 8.58
C ALA A 68 -6.36 4.94 7.27
N GLU A 69 -6.76 4.16 6.26
CA GLU A 69 -6.15 4.13 4.92
C GLU A 69 -7.10 4.64 3.82
N ASN A 70 -8.16 5.37 4.22
CA ASN A 70 -9.23 5.84 3.34
C ASN A 70 -9.87 4.70 2.53
N GLN A 71 -10.15 3.57 3.18
CA GLN A 71 -10.92 2.45 2.61
C GLN A 71 -12.22 2.21 3.40
N GLY A 72 -12.55 3.12 4.33
CA GLY A 72 -13.72 3.03 5.20
C GLY A 72 -15.02 3.50 4.56
N PHE A 73 -16.05 3.71 5.38
CA PHE A 73 -17.37 4.12 4.89
C PHE A 73 -17.47 5.61 4.53
N ALA A 74 -16.72 6.48 5.22
CA ALA A 74 -16.67 7.91 4.97
C ALA A 74 -15.28 8.48 5.31
N PRO A 75 -14.87 9.61 4.72
CA PRO A 75 -13.57 10.22 5.00
C PRO A 75 -13.37 10.52 6.48
N GLY A 76 -12.28 10.01 7.06
CA GLY A 76 -11.93 10.21 8.47
C GLY A 76 -12.83 9.48 9.48
N GLU A 77 -13.81 8.70 9.02
CA GLU A 77 -14.67 7.91 9.91
C GLU A 77 -14.00 6.56 10.23
N PRO A 78 -13.77 6.23 11.51
CA PRO A 78 -13.27 4.91 11.89
C PRO A 78 -14.22 3.83 11.39
N THR A 79 -13.71 2.90 10.58
CA THR A 79 -14.47 1.77 10.04
C THR A 79 -13.81 0.47 10.52
N PRO A 80 -14.12 0.02 11.76
CA PRO A 80 -13.49 -1.15 12.35
C PRO A 80 -14.08 -2.44 11.77
N THR A 81 -13.20 -3.41 11.52
CA THR A 81 -13.59 -4.78 11.19
C THR A 81 -12.72 -5.78 11.93
N MET A 82 -13.30 -6.94 12.24
CA MET A 82 -12.56 -8.04 12.85
C MET A 82 -11.53 -8.58 11.86
N PHE A 83 -10.28 -8.56 12.27
CA PHE A 83 -9.15 -9.02 11.48
C PHE A 83 -8.52 -10.24 12.14
N HIS A 84 -8.31 -11.29 11.37
CA HIS A 84 -7.50 -12.42 11.80
C HIS A 84 -6.29 -12.53 10.91
N GLU A 85 -5.18 -12.94 11.51
CA GLU A 85 -3.95 -13.14 10.82
C GLU A 85 -3.19 -14.32 11.41
N SER A 86 -2.53 -15.08 10.56
CA SER A 86 -1.55 -16.06 10.96
C SER A 86 -0.35 -15.93 10.05
N TRP A 87 0.84 -16.15 10.58
CA TRP A 87 2.05 -16.24 9.78
C TRP A 87 2.90 -17.39 10.27
N ALA A 88 3.61 -18.02 9.35
CA ALA A 88 4.52 -19.10 9.67
C ALA A 88 5.81 -19.00 8.89
N PHE A 89 6.92 -19.39 9.50
CA PHE A 89 8.22 -19.44 8.85
C PHE A 89 8.88 -20.79 9.16
N ASP A 90 9.22 -21.53 8.11
CA ASP A 90 10.07 -22.72 8.20
C ASP A 90 11.50 -22.33 7.80
N PRO A 91 12.44 -22.27 8.75
CA PRO A 91 13.81 -21.85 8.49
C PRO A 91 14.63 -22.90 7.72
N GLU A 92 14.23 -24.18 7.74
CA GLU A 92 14.93 -25.26 7.02
C GLU A 92 14.65 -25.17 5.52
N SER A 93 13.38 -24.97 5.16
CA SER A 93 12.99 -24.80 3.76
C SER A 93 13.13 -23.36 3.27
N GLY A 94 13.11 -22.38 4.18
CA GLY A 94 13.09 -20.95 3.86
C GLY A 94 11.71 -20.44 3.43
N ILE A 95 10.65 -21.26 3.54
CA ILE A 95 9.29 -20.90 3.16
C ILE A 95 8.65 -20.04 4.25
N LEU A 96 7.98 -18.98 3.83
CA LEU A 96 7.17 -18.11 4.68
C LEU A 96 5.72 -18.18 4.22
N GLY A 97 4.80 -18.27 5.15
CA GLY A 97 3.36 -18.24 4.89
C GLY A 97 2.68 -17.15 5.69
N ARG A 98 1.63 -16.58 5.10
CA ARG A 98 0.73 -15.63 5.76
C ARG A 98 -0.68 -15.98 5.38
N GLU A 99 -1.60 -15.98 6.33
CA GLU A 99 -3.03 -16.11 6.09
C GLU A 99 -3.72 -14.97 6.81
N TYR A 100 -4.68 -14.31 6.17
CA TYR A 100 -5.47 -13.27 6.79
C TYR A 100 -6.91 -13.33 6.34
N ARG A 101 -7.82 -12.88 7.21
CA ARG A 101 -9.23 -12.75 6.87
C ARG A 101 -9.88 -11.59 7.59
N HIS A 102 -10.78 -10.93 6.87
CA HIS A 102 -11.66 -9.88 7.41
C HIS A 102 -12.91 -9.72 6.55
N ALA A 103 -13.93 -9.10 7.13
CA ALA A 103 -15.12 -8.69 6.40
C ALA A 103 -15.06 -7.18 6.15
N ARG A 104 -15.53 -6.71 5.02
CA ARG A 104 -15.66 -5.28 4.75
C ARG A 104 -17.07 -4.81 5.09
N HIS A 105 -17.24 -3.51 5.29
CA HIS A 105 -18.54 -2.91 5.62
C HIS A 105 -19.58 -3.06 4.50
N ASP A 106 -19.14 -3.30 3.26
CA ASP A 106 -20.01 -3.59 2.10
C ASP A 106 -20.52 -5.04 2.03
N GLY A 107 -20.16 -5.87 3.01
CA GLY A 107 -20.57 -7.28 3.09
C GLY A 107 -19.65 -8.25 2.36
N THR A 108 -18.66 -7.76 1.61
CA THR A 108 -17.62 -8.61 1.02
C THR A 108 -16.69 -9.16 2.08
N LYS A 109 -16.02 -10.26 1.77
CA LYS A 109 -15.05 -10.90 2.66
C LYS A 109 -13.76 -11.12 1.90
N GLU A 110 -12.67 -10.87 2.60
CA GLU A 110 -11.35 -11.24 2.12
C GLU A 110 -10.84 -12.35 3.01
N TRP A 111 -10.42 -13.45 2.41
CA TRP A 111 -9.77 -14.55 3.10
C TRP A 111 -8.71 -15.12 2.17
N SER A 112 -7.46 -14.81 2.47
CA SER A 112 -6.33 -15.02 1.57
C SER A 112 -5.19 -15.68 2.30
N LYS A 113 -4.49 -16.57 1.61
CA LYS A 113 -3.27 -17.23 2.07
C LYS A 113 -2.15 -17.05 1.05
N GLU A 114 -1.02 -16.58 1.51
CA GLU A 114 0.17 -16.30 0.74
C GLU A 114 1.30 -17.23 1.19
N ILE A 115 1.93 -17.96 0.26
CA ILE A 115 3.09 -18.80 0.53
C ILE A 115 4.27 -18.31 -0.31
N PHE A 116 5.23 -17.67 0.35
CA PHE A 116 6.46 -17.17 -0.23
C PHE A 116 7.53 -18.25 -0.23
N GLN A 117 8.07 -18.51 -1.42
CA GLN A 117 9.19 -19.40 -1.66
C GLN A 117 10.53 -18.71 -1.31
N PRO A 118 11.61 -19.46 -1.06
CA PRO A 118 12.91 -18.90 -0.69
C PRO A 118 13.53 -18.00 -1.77
N ASP A 119 13.21 -18.28 -3.03
CA ASP A 119 13.65 -17.50 -4.19
C ASP A 119 12.86 -16.18 -4.36
N GLY A 120 11.84 -15.94 -3.53
CA GLY A 120 10.98 -14.76 -3.57
C GLY A 120 9.71 -14.96 -4.39
N ALA A 121 9.47 -16.12 -5.02
CA ALA A 121 8.19 -16.40 -5.66
C ALA A 121 7.07 -16.47 -4.62
N ARG A 122 5.83 -16.20 -5.02
CA ARG A 122 4.67 -16.22 -4.12
C ARG A 122 3.52 -17.00 -4.74
N TRP A 123 2.97 -17.94 -3.98
CA TRP A 123 1.61 -18.42 -4.19
C TRP A 123 0.64 -17.53 -3.44
N PHE A 124 -0.44 -17.12 -4.09
CA PHE A 124 -1.58 -16.51 -3.45
C PHE A 124 -2.78 -17.44 -3.63
N VAL A 125 -3.52 -17.67 -2.56
CA VAL A 125 -4.68 -18.55 -2.51
C VAL A 125 -5.83 -17.74 -1.93
N ASP A 126 -6.90 -17.58 -2.71
CA ASP A 126 -8.18 -17.15 -2.19
C ASP A 126 -8.82 -18.36 -1.50
N MET A 127 -8.90 -18.28 -0.18
CA MET A 127 -9.38 -19.35 0.67
C MET A 127 -10.91 -19.49 0.63
N ALA A 128 -11.63 -18.45 0.18
CA ALA A 128 -13.08 -18.51 0.02
C ALA A 128 -13.46 -19.27 -1.26
N SER A 129 -12.79 -19.00 -2.39
CA SER A 129 -13.06 -19.68 -3.66
C SER A 129 -12.23 -20.96 -3.87
N GLY A 130 -11.11 -21.10 -3.16
CA GLY A 130 -10.12 -22.16 -3.38
C GLY A 130 -9.24 -21.93 -4.61
N ASN A 131 -9.35 -20.78 -5.27
CA ASN A 131 -8.51 -20.42 -6.39
C ASN A 131 -7.11 -20.03 -5.94
N SER A 132 -6.10 -20.39 -6.72
CA SER A 132 -4.71 -20.04 -6.43
C SER A 132 -3.99 -19.54 -7.68
N PHE A 133 -3.11 -18.56 -7.51
CA PHE A 133 -2.22 -18.07 -8.56
C PHE A 133 -0.78 -17.98 -8.08
N PHE A 134 0.15 -18.07 -9.02
CA PHE A 134 1.58 -18.00 -8.76
C PHE A 134 2.16 -16.71 -9.34
N GLN A 135 2.96 -16.05 -8.53
CA GLN A 135 3.66 -14.83 -8.87
C GLN A 135 5.17 -15.09 -8.84
N ALA A 136 5.83 -14.81 -9.96
CA ALA A 136 7.26 -15.03 -10.11
C ALA A 136 8.10 -14.12 -9.18
N PRO A 137 9.32 -14.53 -8.81
CA PRO A 137 10.18 -13.80 -7.87
C PRO A 137 10.36 -12.31 -8.12
N VAL A 138 10.51 -11.90 -9.39
CA VAL A 138 10.73 -10.51 -9.78
C VAL A 138 9.61 -9.58 -9.28
N LEU A 139 8.40 -10.11 -9.09
CA LEU A 139 7.24 -9.34 -8.67
C LEU A 139 6.95 -9.42 -7.18
N ALA A 140 7.56 -10.35 -6.45
CA ALA A 140 7.23 -10.66 -5.05
C ALA A 140 8.45 -10.67 -4.11
N GLY A 141 9.67 -10.51 -4.64
CA GLY A 141 10.92 -10.71 -3.90
C GLY A 141 11.05 -9.84 -2.64
N ASP A 142 10.63 -8.57 -2.69
CA ASP A 142 10.72 -7.66 -1.54
C ASP A 142 9.61 -7.90 -0.49
N ALA A 143 8.42 -8.32 -0.93
CA ALA A 143 7.26 -8.56 -0.07
C ALA A 143 7.51 -9.67 0.96
N ARG A 144 8.25 -10.72 0.58
CA ARG A 144 8.65 -11.80 1.51
C ARG A 144 9.44 -11.25 2.69
N ASN A 145 10.47 -10.46 2.41
CA ASN A 145 11.35 -9.92 3.45
C ASN A 145 10.60 -8.85 4.27
N ALA A 146 9.77 -8.02 3.63
CA ALA A 146 8.95 -7.04 4.32
C ALA A 146 7.92 -7.69 5.28
N THR A 147 7.36 -8.83 4.89
CA THR A 147 6.50 -9.65 5.76
C THR A 147 7.30 -10.22 6.94
N LEU A 148 8.51 -10.73 6.71
CA LEU A 148 9.38 -11.28 7.76
C LEU A 148 9.83 -10.23 8.79
N ARG A 149 10.09 -8.98 8.38
CA ARG A 149 10.53 -7.88 9.29
C ARG A 149 9.52 -7.51 10.37
N ARG A 150 8.27 -7.94 10.25
CA ARG A 150 7.25 -7.76 11.28
C ARG A 150 7.58 -8.51 12.57
N PHE A 151 8.49 -9.48 12.49
CA PHE A 151 9.07 -10.13 13.66
C PHE A 151 10.29 -9.34 14.14
N PRO A 152 10.26 -8.77 15.36
CA PRO A 152 11.36 -7.98 15.88
C PRO A 152 12.74 -8.65 15.75
N SER A 153 12.89 -9.93 16.12
CA SER A 153 14.20 -10.61 16.03
C SER A 153 14.72 -10.73 14.60
N GLN A 154 13.82 -10.88 13.61
CA GLN A 154 14.19 -10.94 12.20
C GLN A 154 14.58 -9.56 11.66
N LEU A 155 13.88 -8.51 12.11
CA LEU A 155 14.27 -7.14 11.83
C LEU A 155 15.64 -6.80 12.42
N LEU A 156 15.92 -7.18 13.66
CA LEU A 156 17.23 -6.99 14.28
C LEU A 156 18.34 -7.73 13.51
N LYS A 157 18.07 -8.97 13.08
CA LYS A 157 18.98 -9.73 12.22
C LYS A 157 19.31 -8.98 10.92
N GLU A 158 18.31 -8.43 10.25
CA GLU A 158 18.54 -7.67 9.01
C GLU A 158 19.32 -6.37 9.24
N ALA A 159 18.99 -5.62 10.29
CA ALA A 159 19.73 -4.41 10.64
C ALA A 159 21.20 -4.72 10.97
N LEU A 160 21.46 -5.82 11.67
CA LEU A 160 22.80 -6.28 12.02
C LEU A 160 23.58 -6.87 10.84
N ALA A 161 22.91 -7.25 9.75
CA ALA A 161 23.57 -7.66 8.51
C ALA A 161 24.16 -6.47 7.73
N ARG A 162 23.74 -5.24 8.06
CA ARG A 162 24.26 -3.98 7.49
C ARG A 162 24.73 -3.02 8.59
N PRO A 163 25.69 -3.43 9.44
CA PRO A 163 26.09 -2.64 10.60
C PRO A 163 26.59 -1.24 10.22
N GLU A 164 27.21 -1.08 9.05
CA GLU A 164 27.69 0.20 8.52
C GLU A 164 26.60 1.27 8.37
N SER A 165 25.34 0.86 8.29
CA SER A 165 24.17 1.75 8.17
C SER A 165 23.65 2.30 9.49
N LEU A 166 24.03 1.69 10.63
CA LEU A 166 23.43 2.00 11.93
C LEU A 166 23.82 3.41 12.40
N ARG A 167 22.83 4.24 12.76
CA ARG A 167 23.04 5.59 13.32
C ARG A 167 22.16 5.80 14.53
N ALA A 168 22.73 6.27 15.65
CA ALA A 168 21.93 6.71 16.78
C ALA A 168 21.23 8.02 16.41
N ILE A 169 19.91 8.09 16.62
CA ILE A 169 19.07 9.24 16.27
C ILE A 169 18.57 10.02 17.50
N GLY A 170 18.87 9.53 18.72
CA GLY A 170 18.67 10.28 19.95
C GLY A 170 17.75 9.59 20.95
N ARG A 171 17.19 10.39 21.87
CA ARG A 171 16.29 9.93 22.94
C ARG A 171 14.89 10.47 22.73
N TYR A 172 13.91 9.62 23.00
CA TYR A 172 12.50 9.88 22.79
C TYR A 172 11.74 9.44 24.04
N GLY A 173 11.74 10.32 25.06
CA GLY A 173 11.19 9.99 26.38
C GLY A 173 11.89 8.77 27.01
N PRO A 174 11.16 7.69 27.34
CA PRO A 174 11.75 6.47 27.90
C PRO A 174 12.46 5.59 26.86
N PHE A 175 12.54 6.03 25.60
CA PHE A 175 13.15 5.27 24.51
C PHE A 175 14.43 5.92 23.97
N GLU A 176 15.26 5.10 23.33
CA GLU A 176 16.42 5.49 22.54
C GLU A 176 16.30 4.92 21.12
N GLY A 177 16.65 5.73 20.12
CA GLY A 177 16.39 5.43 18.73
C GLY A 177 17.66 5.18 17.92
N ILE A 178 17.57 4.26 16.96
CA ILE A 178 18.55 4.09 15.89
C ILE A 178 17.86 4.16 14.54
N GLN A 179 18.58 4.60 13.51
CA GLN A 179 18.24 4.38 12.11
C GLN A 179 19.08 3.21 11.58
N ALA A 180 18.45 2.35 10.79
CA ALA A 180 19.08 1.20 10.15
C ALA A 180 18.58 1.03 8.71
N LEU A 181 19.48 0.67 7.79
CA LEU A 181 19.08 0.15 6.49
C LEU A 181 18.86 -1.35 6.60
N THR A 182 17.68 -1.79 6.19
CA THR A 182 17.36 -3.21 6.02
C THR A 182 17.43 -3.61 4.55
N GLY A 183 17.32 -4.91 4.26
CA GLY A 183 17.45 -5.53 2.93
C GLY A 183 17.51 -4.60 1.71
N ALA A 184 16.39 -4.39 1.01
CA ALA A 184 16.24 -3.57 -0.20
C ALA A 184 16.46 -2.04 0.00
N GLU A 185 17.38 -1.67 0.90
CA GLU A 185 17.71 -0.30 1.30
C GLU A 185 16.57 0.46 1.98
N ALA A 186 15.61 -0.27 2.57
CA ALA A 186 14.57 0.31 3.39
C ALA A 186 15.18 0.92 4.66
N SER A 187 15.09 2.25 4.77
CA SER A 187 15.52 3.01 5.94
C SER A 187 14.43 3.00 7.01
N LEU A 188 14.70 2.35 8.13
CA LEU A 188 13.79 2.22 9.25
C LEU A 188 14.38 2.89 10.49
N SER A 189 13.53 3.56 11.26
CA SER A 189 13.87 4.05 12.60
C SER A 189 13.32 3.08 13.64
N LEU A 190 14.19 2.52 14.48
CA LEU A 190 13.87 1.54 15.49
C LEU A 190 14.07 2.17 16.87
N PHE A 191 13.09 1.98 17.76
CA PHE A 191 13.10 2.61 19.09
C PHE A 191 13.00 1.58 20.19
N PHE A 192 13.93 1.66 21.14
CA PHE A 192 14.15 0.66 22.18
C PHE A 192 13.93 1.27 23.55
N GLY A 193 13.26 0.53 24.44
CA GLY A 193 13.04 0.98 25.81
C GLY A 193 14.37 1.09 26.54
N ARG A 194 14.66 2.23 27.19
CA ARG A 194 15.96 2.47 27.84
C ARG A 194 16.19 1.55 29.04
N GLU A 195 15.12 1.13 29.71
CA GLU A 195 15.17 0.21 30.86
C GLU A 195 14.97 -1.24 30.41
N SER A 196 13.91 -1.51 29.63
CA SER A 196 13.58 -2.87 29.18
C SER A 196 14.53 -3.41 28.12
N LYS A 197 15.18 -2.52 27.36
CA LYS A 197 15.96 -2.83 26.14
C LYS A 197 15.16 -3.58 25.06
N MET A 198 13.84 -3.65 25.18
CA MET A 198 12.97 -4.27 24.18
C MET A 198 12.67 -3.29 23.05
N LEU A 199 12.50 -3.80 21.82
CA LEU A 199 11.99 -3.00 20.70
C LEU A 199 10.55 -2.54 21.00
N GLY A 200 10.36 -1.23 21.12
CA GLY A 200 9.06 -0.61 21.39
C GLY A 200 8.29 -0.34 20.11
N TRP A 201 8.90 0.33 19.14
CA TRP A 201 8.29 0.53 17.82
C TRP A 201 9.32 0.71 16.72
N VAL A 202 8.83 0.60 15.50
CA VAL A 202 9.54 0.86 14.26
C VAL A 202 8.72 1.87 13.48
N GLU A 203 9.35 2.87 12.87
CA GLU A 203 8.65 3.81 11.99
C GLU A 203 9.44 4.11 10.72
N TYR A 204 8.71 4.50 9.69
CA TYR A 204 9.25 4.94 8.42
C TYR A 204 8.32 5.97 7.78
N LEU A 205 8.89 6.77 6.89
CA LEU A 205 8.15 7.71 6.06
C LEU A 205 7.77 7.06 4.74
N VAL A 206 6.56 7.32 4.30
CA VAL A 206 6.01 6.82 3.04
C VAL A 206 5.03 7.85 2.49
N ASP A 207 5.02 8.00 1.17
CA ASP A 207 3.97 8.74 0.48
C ASP A 207 2.70 7.87 0.42
N LEU A 208 1.70 8.20 1.23
CA LEU A 208 0.45 7.44 1.27
C LEU A 208 -0.61 8.13 0.42
N PRO A 209 -1.23 7.41 -0.53
CA PRO A 209 -2.28 8.00 -1.34
C PRO A 209 -3.42 8.53 -0.48
N SER A 210 -3.85 9.75 -0.77
CA SER A 210 -4.86 10.51 0.01
C SER A 210 -4.44 11.02 1.40
N PHE A 211 -3.24 10.69 1.90
CA PHE A 211 -2.72 11.15 3.21
C PHE A 211 -1.42 11.94 3.13
N THR A 212 -0.79 12.01 1.95
CA THR A 212 0.45 12.76 1.70
C THR A 212 1.65 12.14 2.41
N ASP A 213 2.75 12.89 2.60
CA ASP A 213 3.90 12.45 3.38
C ASP A 213 3.45 11.96 4.77
N SER A 214 3.52 10.65 4.99
CA SER A 214 2.93 10.00 6.16
C SER A 214 3.97 9.17 6.91
N THR A 215 3.82 9.12 8.23
CA THR A 215 4.57 8.19 9.07
C THR A 215 3.74 6.94 9.30
N VAL A 216 4.30 5.77 9.00
CA VAL A 216 3.74 4.50 9.46
C VAL A 216 4.57 3.98 10.61
N SER A 217 3.93 3.58 11.71
CA SER A 217 4.61 3.01 12.87
C SER A 217 4.02 1.66 13.30
N TRP A 218 4.89 0.66 13.45
CA TRP A 218 4.60 -0.64 14.04
C TRP A 218 5.03 -0.64 15.48
N ARG A 219 4.08 -0.75 16.41
CA ARG A 219 4.33 -0.70 17.86
C ARG A 219 4.13 -2.08 18.46
N TYR A 220 5.04 -2.50 19.32
CA TYR A 220 5.07 -3.84 19.91
C TYR A 220 5.00 -3.74 21.43
N SER A 221 4.22 -4.62 22.05
CA SER A 221 4.15 -4.68 23.51
C SER A 221 3.80 -6.08 24.03
N ALA A 222 3.68 -6.20 25.35
CA ALA A 222 3.41 -7.43 26.08
C ALA A 222 4.31 -8.61 25.67
N TYR A 223 5.62 -8.36 25.59
CA TYR A 223 6.59 -9.41 25.28
C TYR A 223 6.51 -10.58 26.26
N ARG A 224 6.50 -11.81 25.75
CA ARG A 224 6.51 -13.05 26.55
C ARG A 224 7.61 -13.98 26.08
N PRO A 225 8.25 -14.73 26.99
CA PRO A 225 9.21 -15.75 26.59
C PRO A 225 8.51 -16.90 25.87
N VAL A 226 9.10 -17.34 24.76
CA VAL A 226 8.69 -18.52 23.98
C VAL A 226 9.91 -19.43 23.85
N PRO A 227 9.82 -20.71 24.28
CA PRO A 227 10.95 -21.63 24.20
C PRO A 227 11.55 -21.71 22.81
N GLY A 228 12.87 -21.53 22.70
CA GLY A 228 13.58 -21.49 21.42
C GLY A 228 13.40 -20.21 20.61
N ALA A 229 12.31 -19.46 20.84
CA ALA A 229 11.97 -18.24 20.11
C ALA A 229 12.25 -16.92 20.87
N GLY A 230 12.84 -16.96 22.07
CA GLY A 230 13.14 -15.76 22.84
C GLY A 230 11.86 -15.00 23.25
N HIS A 231 11.93 -13.67 23.35
CA HIS A 231 10.78 -12.84 23.68
C HIS A 231 10.01 -12.41 22.42
N VAL A 232 8.75 -12.80 22.35
CA VAL A 232 7.83 -12.50 21.24
C VAL A 232 6.79 -11.48 21.72
N PRO A 233 6.46 -10.43 20.95
CA PRO A 233 5.40 -9.51 21.32
C PRO A 233 4.04 -10.19 21.22
N TYR A 234 3.19 -10.04 22.24
CA TYR A 234 1.81 -10.56 22.21
C TYR A 234 0.77 -9.51 21.84
N GLU A 235 1.17 -8.26 21.70
CA GLU A 235 0.33 -7.20 21.15
C GLU A 235 1.13 -6.40 20.15
N TYR A 236 0.50 -6.02 19.05
CA TYR A 236 1.07 -5.06 18.11
C TYR A 236 -0.01 -4.16 17.53
N THR A 237 0.35 -2.90 17.29
CA THR A 237 -0.49 -1.94 16.59
C THR A 237 0.25 -1.35 15.40
N VAL A 238 -0.48 -1.05 14.33
CA VAL A 238 0.04 -0.28 13.20
C VAL A 238 -0.69 1.04 13.16
N HIS A 239 0.06 2.14 13.15
CA HIS A 239 -0.49 3.49 13.04
C HIS A 239 -0.09 4.13 11.72
N ILE A 240 -1.03 4.86 11.12
CA ILE A 240 -0.79 5.79 10.03
C ILE A 240 -0.96 7.18 10.61
N ASN A 241 0.13 7.94 10.69
CA ASN A 241 0.22 9.16 11.47
C ASN A 241 -0.26 8.89 12.90
N GLU A 242 -1.33 9.56 13.35
CA GLU A 242 -1.93 9.34 14.67
C GLU A 242 -3.02 8.26 14.67
N ALA A 243 -3.58 7.91 13.51
CA ALA A 243 -4.69 6.97 13.38
C ALA A 243 -4.22 5.52 13.55
N VAL A 244 -4.97 4.73 14.32
CA VAL A 244 -4.75 3.27 14.42
C VAL A 244 -5.29 2.63 13.14
N HIS A 245 -4.45 1.89 12.43
CA HIS A 245 -4.82 1.06 11.27
C HIS A 245 -5.04 -0.40 11.69
N LEU A 246 -4.16 -0.96 12.52
CA LEU A 246 -4.30 -2.30 13.09
C LEU A 246 -4.14 -2.28 14.60
N ASP A 247 -4.96 -3.05 15.30
CA ASP A 247 -4.82 -3.34 16.73
C ASP A 247 -4.98 -4.84 16.97
N MET A 248 -3.88 -5.52 17.25
CA MET A 248 -3.79 -6.98 17.20
C MET A 248 -3.32 -7.59 18.51
N ARG A 249 -3.85 -8.78 18.82
CA ARG A 249 -3.43 -9.64 19.93
C ARG A 249 -2.99 -10.98 19.39
N VAL A 250 -1.85 -11.46 19.88
CA VAL A 250 -1.36 -12.82 19.58
C VAL A 250 -2.08 -13.80 20.48
N ASN A 251 -2.74 -14.77 19.85
CA ASN A 251 -3.53 -15.79 20.50
C ASN A 251 -2.65 -17.00 20.83
N SER A 252 -1.75 -17.38 19.93
CA SER A 252 -0.83 -18.48 20.12
C SER A 252 0.46 -18.29 19.33
N VAL A 253 1.52 -18.92 19.85
CA VAL A 253 2.82 -19.06 19.20
C VAL A 253 3.21 -20.54 19.28
N SER A 254 3.58 -21.14 18.16
CA SER A 254 4.11 -22.50 18.09
C SER A 254 5.50 -22.48 17.47
N THR A 255 6.42 -23.27 18.03
CA THR A 255 7.74 -23.57 17.47
C THR A 255 7.86 -25.03 17.05
N ASP A 256 6.74 -25.74 16.96
CA ASP A 256 6.70 -27.12 16.47
C ASP A 256 6.75 -27.14 14.94
N ILE A 257 7.78 -27.77 14.37
CA ILE A 257 8.00 -27.79 12.93
C ILE A 257 6.87 -28.48 12.16
N SER A 258 6.22 -29.49 12.75
CA SER A 258 5.12 -30.19 12.09
C SER A 258 3.90 -29.29 11.93
N THR A 259 3.52 -28.58 13.00
CA THR A 259 2.46 -27.57 13.01
C THR A 259 2.75 -26.44 12.03
N VAL A 260 4.00 -25.97 11.96
CA VAL A 260 4.44 -24.93 11.02
C VAL A 260 4.29 -25.41 9.58
N ARG A 261 4.78 -26.62 9.25
CA ARG A 261 4.69 -27.17 7.89
C ARG A 261 3.26 -27.46 7.46
N ASP A 262 2.41 -27.91 8.38
CA ASP A 262 0.98 -28.10 8.12
C ASP A 262 0.32 -26.77 7.73
N PHE A 263 0.62 -25.68 8.45
CA PHE A 263 0.16 -24.35 8.06
C PHE A 263 0.75 -23.90 6.72
N LEU A 264 2.01 -24.21 6.40
CA LEU A 264 2.64 -23.80 5.14
C LEU A 264 2.16 -24.59 3.92
N SER A 265 1.37 -25.65 4.12
CA SER A 265 0.78 -26.39 3.01
C SER A 265 -0.13 -25.50 2.15
N ILE A 266 -0.05 -25.69 0.83
CA ILE A 266 -0.92 -25.02 -0.15
C ILE A 266 -2.18 -25.89 -0.30
N PRO A 267 -3.36 -25.41 0.13
CA PRO A 267 -4.59 -26.17 -0.02
C PRO A 267 -4.88 -26.44 -1.49
N ASN A 268 -5.35 -27.64 -1.82
CA ASN A 268 -5.70 -28.05 -3.19
C ASN A 268 -4.57 -27.91 -4.22
N ALA A 269 -3.29 -27.97 -3.82
CA ALA A 269 -2.15 -27.85 -4.74
C ALA A 269 -2.23 -28.78 -5.97
N GLU A 270 -2.86 -29.94 -5.83
CA GLU A 270 -3.10 -30.92 -6.90
C GLU A 270 -4.24 -30.57 -7.88
N LYS A 271 -5.12 -29.63 -7.53
CA LYS A 271 -6.12 -29.05 -8.43
C LYS A 271 -5.63 -27.76 -9.10
N THR A 272 -4.55 -27.18 -8.58
CA THR A 272 -3.92 -26.01 -9.15
C THR A 272 -3.26 -26.41 -10.47
N PRO A 273 -3.68 -25.87 -11.63
CA PRO A 273 -3.04 -26.20 -12.89
C PRO A 273 -1.53 -25.94 -12.80
N ASN A 274 -0.70 -26.74 -13.47
CA ASN A 274 0.71 -26.41 -13.75
C ASN A 274 0.88 -25.02 -14.42
N ASN A 275 -0.24 -24.44 -14.89
CA ASN A 275 -0.37 -23.09 -15.39
C ASN A 275 -0.89 -22.16 -14.29
N ALA A 276 -0.34 -22.23 -13.08
CA ALA A 276 -0.51 -21.15 -12.12
C ALA A 276 -0.21 -19.87 -12.89
N ALA A 277 -1.25 -19.05 -13.10
CA ALA A 277 -1.19 -18.04 -14.13
C ALA A 277 -0.04 -17.12 -13.75
N ILE A 278 1.10 -17.23 -14.46
CA ILE A 278 2.23 -16.33 -14.27
C ILE A 278 1.63 -14.97 -14.56
N VAL A 279 1.34 -14.20 -13.51
CA VAL A 279 0.87 -12.84 -13.67
C VAL A 279 2.10 -12.07 -14.16
N PRO A 280 2.16 -11.64 -15.44
CA PRO A 280 3.19 -10.74 -15.91
C PRO A 280 3.12 -9.46 -15.07
N PRO A 281 4.20 -8.68 -15.00
CA PRO A 281 4.19 -7.41 -14.28
C PRO A 281 2.95 -6.58 -14.66
N PRO A 282 2.24 -5.96 -13.69
CA PRO A 282 0.97 -5.25 -13.92
C PRO A 282 1.04 -4.24 -15.08
N TRP A 283 2.23 -3.69 -15.31
CA TRP A 283 2.56 -2.67 -16.32
C TRP A 283 2.52 -3.12 -17.77
N HIS A 284 2.56 -4.43 -18.05
CA HIS A 284 2.62 -4.94 -19.43
C HIS A 284 1.25 -5.35 -19.97
N ARG A 285 0.16 -5.08 -19.22
CA ARG A 285 -1.21 -5.44 -19.59
C ARG A 285 -2.14 -4.26 -19.79
N ALA A 286 -1.69 -3.04 -19.51
CA ALA A 286 -2.50 -1.85 -19.74
C ALA A 286 -2.91 -1.79 -21.22
N GLU A 287 -4.21 -1.80 -21.48
CA GLU A 287 -4.78 -1.83 -22.83
C GLU A 287 -5.74 -0.64 -22.99
N LEU A 288 -5.49 0.20 -23.99
CA LEU A 288 -6.42 1.27 -24.35
C LEU A 288 -7.48 0.71 -25.32
N VAL A 289 -8.75 0.75 -24.93
CA VAL A 289 -9.90 0.28 -25.71
C VAL A 289 -10.85 1.43 -25.99
N GLU A 290 -11.34 1.53 -27.24
CA GLU A 290 -12.46 2.40 -27.57
C GLU A 290 -13.78 1.69 -27.19
N ALA A 291 -14.38 2.11 -26.07
CA ALA A 291 -15.61 1.53 -25.53
C ALA A 291 -16.88 2.01 -26.27
N GLY A 292 -16.76 3.11 -27.00
CA GLY A 292 -17.81 3.70 -27.81
C GLY A 292 -17.28 5.01 -28.42
N ASN A 293 -18.06 5.64 -29.30
CA ASN A 293 -17.61 6.87 -29.95
C ASN A 293 -17.22 7.95 -28.92
N GLY A 294 -15.93 8.30 -28.88
CA GLY A 294 -15.35 9.26 -27.94
C GLY A 294 -15.27 8.76 -26.49
N VAL A 295 -15.35 7.45 -26.25
CA VAL A 295 -15.28 6.85 -24.91
C VAL A 295 -14.13 5.84 -24.90
N TRP A 296 -13.15 6.10 -24.04
CA TRP A 296 -11.93 5.34 -23.95
C TRP A 296 -11.86 4.65 -22.59
N LEU A 297 -11.44 3.39 -22.56
CA LEU A 297 -11.21 2.63 -21.34
C LEU A 297 -9.78 2.11 -21.35
N ILE A 298 -9.00 2.48 -20.35
CA ILE A 298 -7.70 1.85 -20.11
C ILE A 298 -7.93 0.69 -19.16
N ARG A 299 -7.81 -0.52 -19.68
CA ARG A 299 -8.00 -1.76 -18.93
C ARG A 299 -6.70 -2.21 -18.33
N HIS A 300 -6.77 -2.82 -17.15
CA HIS A 300 -5.61 -3.36 -16.45
C HIS A 300 -4.47 -2.33 -16.29
N LEU A 301 -4.82 -1.07 -16.01
CA LEU A 301 -3.84 0.00 -15.72
C LEU A 301 -2.90 -0.43 -14.57
N ARG A 302 -3.48 -1.14 -13.60
CA ARG A 302 -2.82 -2.12 -12.74
C ARG A 302 -3.67 -3.40 -12.73
N THR A 303 -3.16 -4.48 -12.14
CA THR A 303 -3.89 -5.76 -12.07
C THR A 303 -5.31 -5.54 -11.54
N GLY A 304 -6.30 -5.77 -12.39
CA GLY A 304 -7.71 -5.67 -12.05
C GLY A 304 -8.30 -4.25 -12.01
N PHE A 305 -7.54 -3.19 -12.28
CA PHE A 305 -8.05 -1.80 -12.26
C PHE A 305 -8.22 -1.23 -13.69
N HIS A 306 -9.34 -0.58 -13.95
CA HIS A 306 -9.71 0.02 -15.23
C HIS A 306 -10.09 1.49 -15.04
N MET A 307 -9.80 2.32 -16.03
CA MET A 307 -10.01 3.78 -15.94
C MET A 307 -10.68 4.29 -17.20
N MET A 308 -11.76 5.07 -17.05
CA MET A 308 -12.52 5.61 -18.18
C MET A 308 -12.13 7.07 -18.48
N PHE A 309 -12.04 7.38 -19.76
CA PHE A 309 -11.93 8.73 -20.29
C PHE A 309 -13.03 8.99 -21.32
N VAL A 310 -13.51 10.23 -21.36
CA VAL A 310 -14.49 10.68 -22.35
C VAL A 310 -13.91 11.88 -23.10
N GLU A 311 -13.88 11.75 -24.41
CA GLU A 311 -13.38 12.75 -25.33
C GLU A 311 -14.47 13.73 -25.71
N PHE A 312 -14.23 15.01 -25.41
CA PHE A 312 -15.00 16.14 -25.89
C PHE A 312 -14.24 16.84 -27.03
N GLU A 313 -14.84 17.83 -27.67
CA GLU A 313 -14.28 18.54 -28.82
C GLU A 313 -12.87 19.06 -28.54
N ASN A 314 -12.66 19.73 -27.40
CA ASN A 314 -11.40 20.41 -27.07
C ASN A 314 -10.75 19.94 -25.76
N TYR A 315 -11.32 18.95 -25.07
CA TYR A 315 -10.84 18.51 -23.77
C TYR A 315 -11.23 17.05 -23.48
N LEU A 316 -10.67 16.51 -22.40
CA LEU A 316 -11.00 15.19 -21.87
C LEU A 316 -11.69 15.31 -20.51
N LEU A 317 -12.56 14.34 -20.24
CA LEU A 317 -13.02 14.01 -18.89
C LEU A 317 -12.39 12.69 -18.47
N ALA A 318 -11.77 12.64 -17.30
CA ALA A 318 -11.33 11.41 -16.65
C ALA A 318 -12.32 10.98 -15.57
N VAL A 319 -12.47 9.68 -15.35
CA VAL A 319 -13.20 9.11 -14.22
C VAL A 319 -12.23 8.29 -13.39
N ASP A 320 -12.17 8.62 -12.11
CA ASP A 320 -11.17 8.26 -11.10
C ASP A 320 -9.79 8.90 -11.28
N ALA A 321 -8.95 8.71 -10.27
CA ALA A 321 -7.58 9.13 -10.13
C ALA A 321 -6.81 8.06 -9.34
N PRO A 322 -6.52 6.90 -9.95
CA PRO A 322 -5.94 5.78 -9.22
C PRO A 322 -4.49 6.05 -8.79
N SER A 323 -4.08 5.40 -7.72
CA SER A 323 -2.73 5.44 -7.17
C SER A 323 -2.16 4.04 -6.94
N GLY A 324 -0.89 4.00 -6.51
CA GLY A 324 -0.32 2.82 -5.85
C GLY A 324 -1.19 2.32 -4.69
N TYR A 325 -1.02 1.04 -4.32
CA TYR A 325 -1.74 0.45 -3.19
C TYR A 325 -0.73 -0.03 -2.15
N PRO A 326 -0.42 0.80 -1.14
CA PRO A 326 0.57 0.45 -0.13
C PRO A 326 0.07 -0.73 0.70
N LEU A 327 0.87 -1.80 0.77
CA LEU A 327 0.58 -3.00 1.54
C LEU A 327 0.96 -2.76 3.00
N LEU A 328 0.08 -2.09 3.74
CA LEU A 328 0.30 -1.63 5.13
C LEU A 328 0.46 -2.76 6.16
N GLN A 329 0.25 -4.00 5.75
CA GLN A 329 0.54 -5.20 6.54
C GLN A 329 1.98 -5.74 6.32
N GLU A 330 2.82 -5.03 5.57
CA GLU A 330 4.25 -5.30 5.38
C GLU A 330 5.11 -4.24 6.10
N LEU A 331 6.37 -4.56 6.41
CA LEU A 331 7.31 -3.64 7.08
C LEU A 331 8.64 -3.49 6.28
N PRO A 332 8.93 -2.32 5.68
CA PRO A 332 7.97 -1.24 5.42
C PRO A 332 6.87 -1.70 4.46
N ALA A 333 5.81 -0.90 4.32
CA ALA A 333 4.75 -1.14 3.36
C ALA A 333 5.35 -1.22 1.95
N GLY A 334 5.13 -2.34 1.27
CA GLY A 334 5.42 -2.48 -0.15
C GLY A 334 4.37 -1.78 -1.00
N ASP A 335 4.57 -1.77 -2.31
CA ASP A 335 3.54 -1.42 -3.29
C ASP A 335 3.47 -2.52 -4.34
N VAL A 336 2.26 -2.99 -4.65
CA VAL A 336 1.97 -4.01 -5.69
C VAL A 336 2.51 -3.59 -7.06
N ILE A 337 2.66 -2.29 -7.22
CA ILE A 337 3.03 -1.58 -8.41
C ILE A 337 4.57 -1.37 -8.49
N GLY A 338 5.28 -1.39 -7.36
CA GLY A 338 6.72 -1.12 -7.28
C GLY A 338 7.03 0.34 -6.95
N LYS A 339 8.19 0.87 -7.38
CA LYS A 339 8.66 2.23 -7.06
C LYS A 339 7.93 3.34 -7.84
N TYR A 340 6.62 3.32 -7.84
CA TYR A 340 5.80 4.40 -8.39
C TYR A 340 5.30 5.28 -7.24
N ASN A 341 5.15 6.56 -7.51
CA ASN A 341 4.52 7.50 -6.59
C ASN A 341 2.99 7.50 -6.76
N GLU A 342 2.29 8.17 -5.86
CA GLU A 342 0.82 8.34 -5.87
C GLU A 342 0.22 8.73 -7.24
N ASN A 343 0.95 9.46 -8.09
CA ASN A 343 0.45 10.00 -9.37
C ASN A 343 0.73 9.11 -10.58
N SER A 344 1.65 8.15 -10.43
CA SER A 344 2.25 7.45 -11.56
C SER A 344 1.26 6.69 -12.44
N LEU A 345 0.16 6.19 -11.87
CA LEU A 345 -0.88 5.50 -12.64
C LEU A 345 -1.65 6.46 -13.54
N VAL A 346 -2.02 7.62 -13.01
CA VAL A 346 -2.70 8.65 -13.80
C VAL A 346 -1.77 9.16 -14.89
N ASP A 347 -0.50 9.45 -14.58
CA ASP A 347 0.47 9.90 -15.57
C ASP A 347 0.67 8.86 -16.69
N HIS A 348 0.74 7.58 -16.34
CA HIS A 348 0.80 6.50 -17.31
C HIS A 348 -0.46 6.45 -18.20
N ALA A 349 -1.64 6.54 -17.59
CA ALA A 349 -2.92 6.57 -18.30
C ALA A 349 -3.02 7.76 -19.28
N LEU A 350 -2.64 8.95 -18.83
CA LEU A 350 -2.63 10.16 -19.66
C LEU A 350 -1.63 10.06 -20.81
N LYS A 351 -0.45 9.49 -20.57
CA LYS A 351 0.53 9.22 -21.63
C LYS A 351 -0.05 8.30 -22.70
N MET A 352 -0.60 7.14 -22.30
CA MET A 352 -1.23 6.19 -23.23
C MET A 352 -2.35 6.84 -24.06
N LEU A 353 -3.20 7.64 -23.41
CA LEU A 353 -4.31 8.30 -24.09
C LEU A 353 -3.84 9.40 -25.06
N SER A 354 -2.78 10.13 -24.71
CA SER A 354 -2.24 11.22 -25.54
C SER A 354 -1.73 10.75 -26.91
N GLU A 355 -1.32 9.49 -27.02
CA GLU A 355 -0.89 8.87 -28.28
C GLU A 355 -2.08 8.65 -29.25
N ARG A 356 -3.29 8.51 -28.70
CA ARG A 356 -4.52 8.28 -29.47
C ARG A 356 -5.34 9.56 -29.68
N VAL A 357 -5.38 10.44 -28.68
CA VAL A 357 -6.16 11.68 -28.65
C VAL A 357 -5.24 12.86 -28.29
N PRO A 358 -4.35 13.28 -29.21
CA PRO A 358 -3.33 14.27 -28.89
C PRO A 358 -3.92 15.67 -28.69
N GLY A 359 -3.28 16.46 -27.82
CA GLY A 359 -3.53 17.89 -27.69
C GLY A 359 -4.78 18.30 -26.88
N LYS A 360 -5.51 17.34 -26.30
CA LYS A 360 -6.68 17.63 -25.46
C LYS A 360 -6.33 17.53 -23.97
N PRO A 361 -6.38 18.64 -23.19
CA PRO A 361 -6.13 18.58 -21.76
C PRO A 361 -7.30 17.93 -21.01
N VAL A 362 -7.04 17.36 -19.84
CA VAL A 362 -8.09 16.94 -18.91
C VAL A 362 -8.69 18.18 -18.25
N ARG A 363 -9.94 18.49 -18.56
CA ARG A 363 -10.65 19.64 -17.96
C ARG A 363 -11.46 19.24 -16.72
N TYR A 364 -11.92 17.99 -16.70
CA TYR A 364 -12.70 17.42 -15.61
C TYR A 364 -12.11 16.07 -15.21
N ALA A 365 -11.93 15.84 -13.92
CA ALA A 365 -11.65 14.51 -13.38
C ALA A 365 -12.69 14.21 -12.30
N VAL A 366 -13.48 13.16 -12.49
CA VAL A 366 -14.53 12.75 -11.56
C VAL A 366 -13.91 11.78 -10.57
N LEU A 367 -13.73 12.19 -9.33
CA LEU A 367 -13.34 11.23 -8.28
C LEU A 367 -14.62 10.52 -7.85
N THR A 368 -14.78 9.25 -8.23
CA THR A 368 -16.07 8.56 -8.00
C THR A 368 -16.38 8.48 -6.53
N HIS A 369 -15.37 8.26 -5.70
CA HIS A 369 -15.45 8.32 -4.25
C HIS A 369 -14.06 8.52 -3.63
N PHE A 370 -14.03 8.75 -2.33
CA PHE A 370 -12.83 9.13 -1.59
C PHE A 370 -11.80 8.01 -1.38
N HIS A 371 -12.08 6.77 -1.80
CA HIS A 371 -11.17 5.66 -1.52
C HIS A 371 -9.79 5.91 -2.14
N SER A 372 -8.75 5.52 -1.41
CA SER A 372 -7.37 5.89 -1.74
C SER A 372 -6.95 5.42 -3.14
N ASP A 373 -7.42 4.27 -3.59
CA ASP A 373 -7.13 3.74 -4.93
C ASP A 373 -8.00 4.32 -6.05
N HIS A 374 -8.95 5.20 -5.75
CA HIS A 374 -9.77 5.95 -6.72
C HIS A 374 -9.51 7.45 -6.71
N ALA A 375 -9.05 8.00 -5.59
CA ALA A 375 -8.81 9.43 -5.42
C ALA A 375 -7.34 9.79 -5.11
N GLY A 376 -6.51 8.81 -4.76
CA GLY A 376 -5.15 9.03 -4.29
C GLY A 376 -4.20 9.61 -5.33
N GLY A 377 -4.47 9.42 -6.62
CA GLY A 377 -3.69 9.99 -7.72
C GLY A 377 -4.19 11.37 -8.19
N ALA A 378 -5.06 12.05 -7.44
CA ALA A 378 -5.70 13.28 -7.90
C ALA A 378 -4.71 14.45 -8.14
N LEU A 379 -3.48 14.36 -7.63
CA LEU A 379 -2.45 15.39 -7.80
C LEU A 379 -1.84 15.41 -9.20
N ALA A 380 -1.94 14.31 -9.94
CA ALA A 380 -1.58 14.23 -11.36
C ALA A 380 -2.38 15.21 -12.23
N TYR A 381 -3.53 15.68 -11.76
CA TYR A 381 -4.36 16.66 -12.47
C TYR A 381 -4.00 18.12 -12.21
N LYS A 382 -3.03 18.41 -11.34
CA LYS A 382 -2.49 19.78 -11.15
C LYS A 382 -1.84 20.27 -12.46
N GLY A 383 -1.85 21.59 -12.65
CA GLY A 383 -1.20 22.24 -13.80
C GLY A 383 -2.05 22.35 -15.07
N ASN A 384 -3.18 21.63 -15.17
CA ASN A 384 -4.05 21.61 -16.36
C ASN A 384 -5.35 22.42 -16.23
N ASP A 385 -5.47 23.28 -15.20
CA ASP A 385 -6.73 23.96 -14.80
C ASP A 385 -7.92 22.99 -14.62
N THR A 386 -7.61 21.74 -14.23
CA THR A 386 -8.59 20.67 -14.05
C THR A 386 -9.56 21.00 -12.93
N SER A 387 -10.85 20.71 -13.15
CA SER A 387 -11.87 20.66 -12.10
C SER A 387 -12.07 19.22 -11.62
N LEU A 388 -11.64 18.92 -10.40
CA LEU A 388 -11.98 17.68 -9.71
C LEU A 388 -13.45 17.72 -9.30
N VAL A 389 -14.25 16.85 -9.89
CA VAL A 389 -15.67 16.72 -9.64
C VAL A 389 -15.86 15.71 -8.51
N VAL A 390 -16.44 16.16 -7.40
CA VAL A 390 -16.57 15.38 -6.17
C VAL A 390 -17.94 15.60 -5.53
N THR A 391 -18.36 14.69 -4.66
CA THR A 391 -19.56 14.91 -3.84
C THR A 391 -19.30 15.99 -2.79
N LYS A 392 -20.38 16.65 -2.32
CA LYS A 392 -20.27 17.67 -1.26
C LYS A 392 -19.66 17.13 0.03
N SER A 393 -19.97 15.87 0.37
CA SER A 393 -19.48 15.19 1.57
C SER A 393 -17.98 14.90 1.52
N GLU A 394 -17.43 14.65 0.34
CA GLU A 394 -16.01 14.27 0.16
C GLU A 394 -15.11 15.47 -0.12
N ALA A 395 -15.66 16.59 -0.58
CA ALA A 395 -14.90 17.78 -0.92
C ALA A 395 -13.95 18.28 0.20
N PRO A 396 -14.32 18.28 1.50
CA PRO A 396 -13.39 18.66 2.56
C PRO A 396 -12.14 17.77 2.61
N ALA A 397 -12.31 16.45 2.48
CA ALA A 397 -11.20 15.50 2.51
C ALA A 397 -10.28 15.69 1.28
N VAL A 398 -10.87 15.84 0.10
CA VAL A 398 -10.10 16.09 -1.14
C VAL A 398 -9.34 17.42 -1.06
N ARG A 399 -9.96 18.50 -0.54
CA ARG A 399 -9.25 19.78 -0.34
C ARG A 399 -8.10 19.65 0.65
N SER A 400 -8.28 18.88 1.73
CA SER A 400 -7.22 18.63 2.71
C SER A 400 -6.05 17.88 2.09
N PHE A 401 -6.31 16.82 1.32
CA PHE A 401 -5.28 16.06 0.60
C PHE A 401 -4.49 16.96 -0.38
N LEU A 402 -5.18 17.76 -1.18
CA LEU A 402 -4.55 18.65 -2.16
C LEU A 402 -3.65 19.72 -1.53
N ALA A 403 -3.98 20.15 -0.32
CA ALA A 403 -3.27 21.16 0.46
C ALA A 403 -2.18 20.59 1.38
N GLY A 404 -2.07 19.26 1.49
CA GLY A 404 -1.09 18.60 2.35
C GLY A 404 0.35 18.70 1.83
N THR A 405 1.27 18.07 2.56
CA THR A 405 2.72 18.14 2.29
C THR A 405 3.16 16.96 1.45
N HIS A 406 3.71 17.23 0.27
CA HIS A 406 4.03 16.23 -0.75
C HIS A 406 5.51 16.32 -1.13
N THR A 407 6.40 16.10 -0.17
CA THR A 407 7.85 16.28 -0.36
C THR A 407 8.59 14.98 -0.65
N LEU A 408 7.97 13.82 -0.36
CA LEU A 408 8.56 12.51 -0.71
C LEU A 408 8.52 12.23 -2.21
N CYS A 409 7.70 12.99 -2.98
CA CYS A 409 7.51 12.81 -4.41
C CYS A 409 7.94 14.07 -5.20
N PRO A 410 9.22 14.18 -5.59
CA PRO A 410 9.77 15.42 -6.16
C PRO A 410 9.27 15.77 -7.57
N GLU A 411 8.65 14.82 -8.28
CA GLU A 411 8.16 14.99 -9.66
C GLU A 411 6.72 15.52 -9.74
N GLN A 412 6.14 15.98 -8.62
CA GLN A 412 4.74 16.37 -8.56
C GLN A 412 4.45 17.62 -9.41
N GLN A 413 3.37 17.55 -10.21
CA GLN A 413 2.90 18.68 -11.01
C GLN A 413 2.49 19.85 -10.12
N ASN A 414 3.02 21.04 -10.41
CA ASN A 414 2.66 22.28 -9.73
C ASN A 414 1.61 23.04 -10.54
N GLY A 415 0.64 23.63 -9.86
CA GLY A 415 -0.37 24.48 -10.50
C GLY A 415 -1.77 24.33 -9.91
N PRO A 416 -2.74 25.13 -10.38
CA PRO A 416 -4.08 25.10 -9.84
C PRO A 416 -4.79 23.81 -10.19
N VAL A 417 -5.53 23.29 -9.22
CA VAL A 417 -6.58 22.29 -9.41
C VAL A 417 -7.78 22.75 -8.60
N LYS A 418 -8.98 22.70 -9.19
CA LYS A 418 -10.21 23.22 -8.58
C LYS A 418 -11.04 22.06 -8.09
N VAL A 419 -11.51 22.12 -6.85
CA VAL A 419 -12.53 21.16 -6.36
C VAL A 419 -13.92 21.72 -6.66
N ARG A 420 -14.67 21.00 -7.49
CA ARG A 420 -16.05 21.27 -7.88
C ARG A 420 -16.97 20.27 -7.20
N GLU A 421 -17.77 20.79 -6.27
CA GLU A 421 -18.83 20.03 -5.62
C GLU A 421 -20.03 19.87 -6.53
N VAL A 422 -20.58 18.65 -6.59
CA VAL A 422 -21.80 18.35 -7.33
C VAL A 422 -22.92 17.86 -6.41
N GLY A 423 -24.16 18.07 -6.85
CA GLY A 423 -25.36 17.51 -6.22
C GLY A 423 -25.80 16.23 -6.91
N ALA A 424 -27.11 15.93 -6.84
CA ALA A 424 -27.70 14.69 -7.36
C ALA A 424 -27.38 14.36 -8.83
N ARG A 425 -27.21 15.39 -9.67
CA ARG A 425 -26.90 15.27 -11.10
C ARG A 425 -26.09 16.46 -11.57
N HIS A 426 -24.97 16.20 -12.25
CA HIS A 426 -24.15 17.20 -12.93
C HIS A 426 -23.96 16.78 -14.39
N ILE A 427 -24.16 17.70 -15.33
CA ILE A 427 -24.08 17.41 -16.77
C ILE A 427 -22.87 18.12 -17.34
N ILE A 428 -22.03 17.37 -18.04
CA ILE A 428 -20.89 17.89 -18.82
C ILE A 428 -21.20 17.61 -20.28
N ASN A 429 -21.27 18.67 -21.09
CA ASN A 429 -21.75 18.62 -22.46
C ASN A 429 -21.06 19.70 -23.30
N ASP A 430 -20.66 19.37 -24.52
CA ASP A 430 -20.15 20.32 -25.52
C ASP A 430 -21.06 20.44 -26.76
N GLY A 431 -22.20 19.75 -26.77
CA GLY A 431 -23.13 19.68 -27.90
C GLY A 431 -22.97 18.41 -28.74
N ASN A 432 -21.78 17.82 -28.79
CA ASN A 432 -21.48 16.59 -29.53
C ASN A 432 -21.44 15.36 -28.62
N GLN A 433 -20.91 15.55 -27.41
CA GLN A 433 -20.72 14.54 -26.38
C GLN A 433 -21.36 15.00 -25.07
N ARG A 434 -22.04 14.08 -24.38
CA ARG A 434 -22.74 14.34 -23.12
C ARG A 434 -22.43 13.25 -22.10
N VAL A 435 -21.98 13.65 -20.92
CA VAL A 435 -21.80 12.79 -19.75
C VAL A 435 -22.62 13.34 -18.59
N GLU A 436 -23.31 12.45 -17.88
CA GLU A 436 -24.05 12.78 -16.68
C GLU A 436 -23.39 12.13 -15.48
N ILE A 437 -22.91 12.96 -14.55
CA ILE A 437 -22.34 12.52 -13.28
C ILE A 437 -23.49 12.47 -12.27
N LEU A 438 -23.78 11.28 -11.78
CA LEU A 438 -24.94 11.01 -10.92
C LEU A 438 -24.45 10.64 -9.53
N ASP A 439 -24.95 11.34 -8.52
CA ASP A 439 -24.76 10.93 -7.12
C ASP A 439 -25.71 9.77 -6.81
N VAL A 440 -25.10 8.68 -6.37
CA VAL A 440 -25.79 7.44 -6.00
C VAL A 440 -26.48 7.61 -4.65
N GLY A 441 -25.94 8.46 -3.78
CA GLY A 441 -26.29 8.57 -2.38
C GLY A 441 -25.61 7.49 -1.53
N PRO A 442 -26.07 7.32 -0.27
CA PRO A 442 -25.63 6.24 0.59
C PRO A 442 -25.84 4.89 -0.07
N ASN A 443 -24.76 4.11 -0.10
CA ASN A 443 -24.71 2.77 -0.65
C ASN A 443 -23.89 1.88 0.31
N PRO A 444 -23.85 0.55 0.13
CA PRO A 444 -23.15 -0.29 1.09
C PRO A 444 -21.62 -0.12 1.10
N HIS A 445 -21.03 0.51 0.08
CA HIS A 445 -19.57 0.66 -0.06
C HIS A 445 -19.06 2.01 0.44
N SER A 446 -19.82 3.08 0.28
CA SER A 446 -19.46 4.41 0.79
C SER A 446 -20.72 5.21 1.09
N LYS A 447 -20.59 6.20 1.97
CA LYS A 447 -21.65 7.16 2.27
C LYS A 447 -22.13 7.92 1.03
N ASN A 448 -21.25 8.12 0.05
CA ASN A 448 -21.59 8.72 -1.25
C ASN A 448 -20.65 8.19 -2.33
N MET A 449 -21.16 8.04 -3.55
CA MET A 449 -20.38 7.72 -4.75
C MET A 449 -20.99 8.41 -5.97
N LEU A 450 -20.15 8.76 -6.93
CA LEU A 450 -20.53 9.26 -8.25
C LEU A 450 -20.37 8.16 -9.29
N VAL A 451 -21.28 8.13 -10.26
CA VAL A 451 -21.19 7.30 -11.47
C VAL A 451 -21.30 8.17 -12.70
N ALA A 452 -20.73 7.71 -13.82
CA ALA A 452 -20.77 8.41 -15.09
C ALA A 452 -21.70 7.70 -16.09
N TRP A 453 -22.79 8.36 -16.48
CA TRP A 453 -23.77 7.89 -17.44
C TRP A 453 -23.63 8.60 -18.79
N LEU A 454 -23.51 7.82 -19.86
CA LEU A 454 -23.38 8.31 -21.23
C LEU A 454 -24.62 7.88 -22.03
N PRO A 455 -25.68 8.71 -22.09
CA PRO A 455 -26.98 8.31 -22.62
C PRO A 455 -26.97 7.98 -24.12
N LYS A 456 -26.12 8.65 -24.91
CA LYS A 456 -26.02 8.42 -26.36
C LYS A 456 -25.38 7.06 -26.67
N GLN A 457 -24.34 6.70 -25.92
CA GLN A 457 -23.62 5.43 -26.03
C GLN A 457 -24.30 4.30 -25.22
N LYS A 458 -25.22 4.64 -24.32
CA LYS A 458 -25.80 3.74 -23.32
C LYS A 458 -24.75 3.02 -22.48
N ILE A 459 -23.70 3.75 -22.10
CA ILE A 459 -22.60 3.26 -21.26
C ILE A 459 -22.74 3.83 -19.85
N LEU A 460 -22.63 2.97 -18.84
CA LEU A 460 -22.60 3.37 -17.43
C LEU A 460 -21.29 2.93 -16.79
N TYR A 461 -20.51 3.86 -16.25
CA TYR A 461 -19.30 3.55 -15.47
C TYR A 461 -19.60 3.72 -13.98
N VAL A 462 -19.39 2.66 -13.20
CA VAL A 462 -19.93 2.55 -11.83
C VAL A 462 -18.87 2.40 -10.75
N SER A 463 -17.59 2.37 -11.14
CA SER A 463 -16.50 2.15 -10.19
C SER A 463 -16.72 0.87 -9.38
N ASP A 464 -16.89 0.98 -8.07
CA ASP A 464 -16.95 -0.14 -7.11
C ASP A 464 -18.37 -0.62 -6.77
N LEU A 465 -19.40 -0.01 -7.34
CA LEU A 465 -20.80 -0.40 -7.11
C LEU A 465 -21.19 -1.70 -7.81
N LEU A 466 -20.30 -2.25 -8.63
CA LEU A 466 -20.47 -3.54 -9.28
C LEU A 466 -19.09 -4.11 -9.57
N THR A 467 -18.86 -5.37 -9.22
CA THR A 467 -17.64 -6.09 -9.60
C THR A 467 -18.04 -7.34 -10.36
N GLY A 468 -17.36 -7.61 -11.48
CA GLY A 468 -17.54 -8.82 -12.27
C GLY A 468 -16.21 -9.27 -12.84
N TYR A 469 -15.87 -10.54 -12.69
CA TYR A 469 -14.68 -11.16 -13.31
C TYR A 469 -14.95 -11.73 -14.71
N SER A 470 -16.19 -11.63 -15.15
CA SER A 470 -16.67 -11.98 -16.50
C SER A 470 -17.68 -10.92 -16.93
N ASP A 471 -18.35 -11.10 -18.08
CA ASP A 471 -19.48 -10.25 -18.47
C ASP A 471 -20.70 -10.37 -17.53
N ARG A 472 -20.58 -11.11 -16.42
CA ARG A 472 -21.57 -11.26 -15.34
C ARG A 472 -21.05 -10.72 -14.00
N PRO A 473 -21.94 -10.19 -13.14
CA PRO A 473 -21.59 -9.82 -11.77
C PRO A 473 -21.00 -11.01 -10.98
N ASP A 474 -20.14 -10.69 -10.02
CA ASP A 474 -19.56 -11.68 -9.11
C ASP A 474 -20.51 -12.00 -7.94
N ASP A 475 -20.72 -13.28 -7.66
CA ASP A 475 -21.64 -13.77 -6.62
C ASP A 475 -21.16 -13.39 -5.21
N ALA A 476 -19.84 -13.21 -5.00
CA ALA A 476 -19.31 -12.78 -3.71
C ALA A 476 -19.74 -11.36 -3.32
N HIS A 477 -20.25 -10.58 -4.27
CA HIS A 477 -20.69 -9.19 -4.11
C HIS A 477 -22.23 -9.05 -4.11
N GLU A 478 -22.97 -10.10 -3.77
CA GLU A 478 -24.44 -10.16 -3.89
C GLU A 478 -25.18 -8.98 -3.21
N HIS A 479 -24.73 -8.53 -2.02
CA HIS A 479 -25.33 -7.39 -1.33
C HIS A 479 -25.19 -6.09 -2.15
N MET A 480 -24.00 -5.84 -2.68
CA MET A 480 -23.71 -4.69 -3.54
C MET A 480 -24.49 -4.77 -4.86
N ASN A 481 -24.45 -5.93 -5.51
CA ASN A 481 -25.11 -6.16 -6.80
C ASN A 481 -26.61 -5.88 -6.71
N ARG A 482 -27.29 -6.33 -5.66
CA ARG A 482 -28.72 -6.04 -5.43
C ARG A 482 -29.00 -4.55 -5.27
N PHE A 483 -28.23 -3.87 -4.41
CA PHE A 483 -28.36 -2.43 -4.22
C PHE A 483 -28.22 -1.69 -5.56
N PHE A 484 -27.18 -2.03 -6.32
CA PHE A 484 -26.88 -1.39 -7.59
C PHE A 484 -27.99 -1.62 -8.63
N LEU A 485 -28.51 -2.85 -8.76
CA LEU A 485 -29.61 -3.16 -9.67
C LEU A 485 -30.89 -2.37 -9.31
N ASP A 486 -31.25 -2.28 -8.03
CA ASP A 486 -32.39 -1.48 -7.58
C ASP A 486 -32.18 0.01 -7.85
N TRP A 487 -30.95 0.50 -7.68
CA TRP A 487 -30.60 1.88 -7.97
C TRP A 487 -30.74 2.20 -9.46
N VAL A 488 -30.24 1.34 -10.36
CA VAL A 488 -30.37 1.49 -11.82
C VAL A 488 -31.84 1.54 -12.23
N LYS A 489 -32.68 0.63 -11.69
CA LYS A 489 -34.13 0.62 -11.93
C LYS A 489 -34.80 1.91 -11.47
N LYS A 490 -34.50 2.36 -10.24
CA LYS A 490 -35.05 3.59 -9.67
C LYS A 490 -34.66 4.85 -10.46
N LYS A 491 -33.48 4.87 -11.06
CA LYS A 491 -33.00 5.97 -11.91
C LYS A 491 -33.48 5.86 -13.36
N HIS A 492 -34.20 4.78 -13.71
CA HIS A 492 -34.68 4.49 -15.06
C HIS A 492 -33.54 4.48 -16.10
N LEU A 493 -32.35 4.02 -15.70
CA LEU A 493 -31.20 3.91 -16.60
C LEU A 493 -31.32 2.60 -17.39
N LYS A 494 -30.94 2.64 -18.68
CA LYS A 494 -30.96 1.49 -19.58
C LYS A 494 -29.59 1.33 -20.26
N PRO A 495 -28.54 0.99 -19.49
CA PRO A 495 -27.22 0.72 -20.07
C PRO A 495 -27.27 -0.51 -20.98
N GLU A 496 -26.56 -0.44 -22.10
CA GLU A 496 -26.23 -1.62 -22.92
C GLU A 496 -24.93 -2.26 -22.43
N VAL A 497 -24.02 -1.47 -21.84
CA VAL A 497 -22.77 -1.94 -21.23
C VAL A 497 -22.52 -1.18 -19.92
N ILE A 498 -22.05 -1.91 -18.91
CA ILE A 498 -21.62 -1.35 -17.63
C ILE A 498 -20.11 -1.60 -17.48
N TYR A 499 -19.35 -0.55 -17.15
CA TYR A 499 -17.92 -0.65 -16.87
C TYR A 499 -17.66 -0.41 -15.38
N THR A 500 -16.69 -1.15 -14.84
CA THR A 500 -16.33 -1.18 -13.43
C THR A 500 -14.86 -0.82 -13.26
N ALA A 501 -14.49 -0.21 -12.14
CA ALA A 501 -13.09 0.11 -11.87
C ALA A 501 -12.30 -1.16 -11.54
N HIS A 502 -12.89 -2.08 -10.77
CA HIS A 502 -12.24 -3.35 -10.40
C HIS A 502 -12.75 -4.57 -11.19
N GLY A 503 -11.98 -5.67 -11.14
CA GLY A 503 -12.35 -6.97 -11.70
C GLY A 503 -12.02 -7.12 -13.18
N GLY A 504 -12.92 -7.73 -13.95
CA GLY A 504 -12.84 -7.91 -15.40
C GLY A 504 -13.12 -6.63 -16.20
N GLY A 505 -13.69 -5.62 -15.53
CA GLY A 505 -13.88 -4.26 -16.03
C GLY A 505 -15.15 -4.05 -16.85
N ARG A 506 -15.90 -5.10 -17.20
CA ARG A 506 -17.08 -5.02 -18.06
C ARG A 506 -18.17 -5.99 -17.63
N VAL A 507 -19.42 -5.53 -17.60
CA VAL A 507 -20.62 -6.34 -17.37
C VAL A 507 -21.66 -6.01 -18.45
N ILE A 508 -22.32 -7.04 -18.99
CA ILE A 508 -23.39 -6.91 -19.99
C ILE A 508 -24.72 -7.24 -19.30
N PRO A 509 -25.66 -6.27 -19.19
CA PRO A 509 -26.99 -6.53 -18.65
C PRO A 509 -27.73 -7.61 -19.45
N ALA A 510 -28.42 -8.52 -18.76
CA ALA A 510 -29.19 -9.56 -19.43
C ALA A 510 -30.37 -8.97 -20.25
N PRO A 511 -30.68 -9.51 -21.44
CA PRO A 511 -31.86 -9.09 -22.20
C PRO A 511 -33.14 -9.36 -21.38
N GLY A 512 -33.88 -8.31 -21.03
CA GLY A 512 -35.18 -8.41 -20.34
C GLY A 512 -35.23 -7.89 -18.90
N GLU A 513 -34.09 -7.53 -18.30
CA GLU A 513 -34.06 -6.90 -16.96
C GLU A 513 -34.10 -5.35 -17.00
N SER A 514 -34.24 -4.77 -18.20
CA SER A 514 -34.34 -3.32 -18.46
C SER A 514 -35.78 -2.77 -18.40
N GLY A 515 -36.67 -3.49 -17.71
CA GLY A 515 -38.09 -3.18 -17.51
C GLY A 515 -38.36 -2.39 -16.25
#